data_AF-A0A844F3Z8-F1
#
_entry.id   AF-A0A844F3Z8-F1
#
_cell.length_a   1.000
_cell.length_b   1.000
_cell.length_c   1.000
_cell.angle_alpha   90.00
_cell.angle_beta   90.00
_cell.angle_gamma   90.00
#
_symmetry.space_group_name_H-M   'P 1'
#
loop_
_entity.id
_entity.type
_entity.pdbx_description
1 polymer ?
#
loop_
_entity_poly.entity_id
_entity_poly.type
_entity_poly.pdbx_seq_one_letter_code
_entity_poly.pdbx_strand_id
1 'polypeptide(L)'
;MAYKDLLTGVSTRNELEDFMSSHLKNGYSGMLLEIDIHDFRGINLKYGYQMGDRLLKRVAQIAEKMAEGCGVAARIGLDIFAIFFTEEAKREQVYQDYNNKARN
;
A
#
# COMPACT_ATOMS: atom_id res chain seq x y z
N MET A 1 9.99 16.61 6.11
CA MET A 1 9.88 15.47 5.17
C MET A 1 8.41 15.27 4.84
N ALA A 2 8.06 14.97 3.59
CA ALA A 2 6.67 14.72 3.20
C ALA A 2 6.32 13.24 3.43
N TYR A 3 5.29 12.97 4.23
CA TYR A 3 4.82 11.61 4.52
C TYR A 3 3.90 11.05 3.43
N LYS A 4 3.27 11.91 2.61
CA LYS A 4 2.43 11.51 1.47
C LYS A 4 3.06 11.88 0.13
N ASP A 5 2.93 10.99 -0.85
CA ASP A 5 3.30 11.26 -2.24
C ASP A 5 2.31 12.24 -2.86
N LEU A 6 2.82 13.36 -3.39
CA LEU A 6 1.97 14.45 -3.87
C LEU A 6 1.13 14.10 -5.10
N LEU A 7 1.59 13.15 -5.93
CA LEU A 7 0.87 12.77 -7.13
C LEU A 7 -0.25 11.78 -6.83
N THR A 8 0.03 10.80 -5.96
CA THR A 8 -0.81 9.61 -5.78
C THR A 8 -1.58 9.61 -4.46
N GLY A 9 -1.18 10.40 -3.47
CA GLY A 9 -1.82 10.51 -2.17
C GLY A 9 -1.48 9.40 -1.17
N VAL A 10 -0.88 8.30 -1.61
CA VAL A 10 -0.42 7.22 -0.72
C VAL A 10 0.83 7.63 0.05
N SER A 11 1.23 6.81 1.03
CA SER A 11 2.44 7.02 1.82
C SER A 11 3.70 7.12 0.98
N THR A 12 4.70 7.83 1.47
CA THR A 12 6.06 7.77 0.93
C THR A 12 6.81 6.60 1.54
N ARG A 13 7.97 6.26 0.95
CA ARG A 13 8.94 5.31 1.53
C ARG A 13 9.19 5.56 3.02
N ASN A 14 9.43 6.82 3.41
CA ASN A 14 9.76 7.14 4.80
C ASN A 14 8.60 6.81 5.75
N GLU A 15 7.36 7.13 5.38
CA GLU A 15 6.20 6.79 6.22
C GLU A 15 6.03 5.27 6.36
N LEU A 16 6.26 4.52 5.27
CA LEU A 16 6.22 3.06 5.30
C LEU A 16 7.31 2.47 6.19
N GLU A 17 8.56 2.92 6.04
CA GLU A 17 9.70 2.44 6.82
C GLU A 17 9.54 2.76 8.31
N ASP A 18 9.02 3.93 8.66
CA ASP A 18 8.70 4.31 10.04
C ASP A 18 7.59 3.42 10.62
N PHE A 19 6.51 3.19 9.86
CA PHE A 19 5.41 2.31 10.25
C PHE A 19 5.89 0.87 10.48
N MET A 20 6.63 0.30 9.51
CA MET A 20 7.20 -1.04 9.60
C MET A 20 8.15 -1.16 10.79
N SER A 21 9.06 -0.20 10.96
CA SER A 21 10.03 -0.21 12.06
C SER A 21 9.35 -0.17 13.42
N SER A 22 8.32 0.67 13.57
CA SER A 22 7.52 0.72 14.80
C SER A 22 6.81 -0.61 15.07
N HIS A 23 6.16 -1.17 14.05
CA HIS A 23 5.41 -2.44 14.14
C HIS A 23 6.32 -3.60 14.55
N LEU A 24 7.46 -3.75 13.88
CA LEU A 24 8.45 -4.79 14.16
C LEU A 24 9.10 -4.63 15.54
N LYS A 25 9.39 -3.40 15.97
CA LYS A 25 9.96 -3.14 17.32
C LYS A 25 9.00 -3.52 18.45
N ASN A 26 7.70 -3.46 18.21
CA ASN A 26 6.68 -3.91 19.17
C ASN A 26 6.51 -5.44 19.20
N GLY A 27 7.32 -6.19 18.45
CA GLY A 27 7.31 -7.65 18.43
C GLY A 27 6.26 -8.25 17.50
N TYR A 28 5.60 -7.44 16.68
CA TYR A 28 4.64 -7.91 15.69
C TYR A 28 5.33 -8.24 14.36
N SER A 29 4.74 -9.17 13.62
CA SER A 29 5.14 -9.53 12.25
C SER A 29 4.18 -8.94 11.22
N GLY A 30 4.62 -8.98 9.97
CA GLY A 30 3.85 -8.53 8.81
C GLY A 30 4.44 -9.05 7.51
N MET A 31 3.76 -8.75 6.41
CA MET A 31 4.17 -9.13 5.06
C MET A 31 4.38 -7.87 4.23
N LEU A 32 5.52 -7.78 3.55
CA LEU A 32 5.79 -6.72 2.57
C LEU A 32 5.53 -7.27 1.17
N LEU A 33 4.69 -6.57 0.41
CA LEU A 33 4.44 -6.79 -1.01
C LEU A 33 4.97 -5.62 -1.80
N GLU A 34 5.91 -5.87 -2.71
CA GLU A 34 6.37 -4.87 -3.68
C GLU A 34 5.64 -5.06 -5.01
N ILE A 35 5.29 -3.95 -5.66
CA ILE A 35 4.54 -3.90 -6.91
C ILE A 35 5.28 -2.96 -7.86
N ASP A 36 5.74 -3.48 -8.99
CA ASP A 36 6.40 -2.73 -10.05
C ASP A 36 5.50 -2.67 -11.31
N ILE A 37 5.42 -1.49 -11.94
CA ILE A 37 4.67 -1.33 -13.19
C ILE A 37 5.60 -1.61 -14.37
N HIS A 38 5.46 -2.79 -14.95
CA HIS A 38 6.28 -3.20 -16.09
C HIS A 38 6.20 -2.20 -17.27
N ASP A 39 7.37 -1.82 -17.78
CA ASP A 39 7.55 -0.88 -18.90
C ASP A 39 6.81 0.48 -18.75
N PHE A 40 6.80 1.03 -17.53
CA PHE A 40 6.21 2.35 -17.28
C PHE A 40 6.82 3.45 -18.16
N ARG A 41 8.12 3.36 -18.44
CA ARG A 41 8.79 4.29 -19.37
C ARG A 41 8.21 4.19 -20.79
N GLY A 42 7.98 2.99 -21.31
CA GLY A 42 7.34 2.78 -22.61
C GLY A 42 5.95 3.38 -22.67
N ILE A 43 5.17 3.27 -21.59
CA ILE A 43 3.85 3.92 -21.47
C ILE A 43 3.97 5.44 -21.57
N ASN A 44 4.90 6.04 -20.84
CA ASN A 44 5.15 7.49 -20.90
C ASN A 44 5.60 7.94 -22.30
N LEU A 45 6.48 7.17 -22.95
CA LEU A 45 6.96 7.48 -24.30
C LEU A 45 5.84 7.39 -25.34
N LYS A 46 4.95 6.40 -25.22
CA LYS A 46 3.89 6.15 -26.20
C LYS A 46 2.66 7.03 -26.01
N TYR A 47 2.30 7.35 -24.77
CA TYR A 47 1.03 8.01 -24.43
C TYR A 47 1.18 9.32 -23.65
N GLY A 48 2.42 9.74 -23.36
CA GLY A 48 2.75 10.97 -22.63
C GLY A 48 2.67 10.83 -21.11
N TYR A 49 3.35 11.74 -20.39
CA TYR A 49 3.43 11.72 -18.93
C TYR A 49 2.07 11.81 -18.23
N GLN A 50 1.10 12.51 -18.81
CA GLN A 50 -0.26 12.56 -18.25
C GLN A 50 -0.93 11.17 -18.18
N MET A 51 -0.60 10.28 -19.11
CA MET A 51 -1.07 8.89 -19.06
C MET A 51 -0.36 8.11 -17.95
N GLY A 52 0.96 8.29 -17.81
CA GLY A 52 1.71 7.70 -16.72
C GLY A 52 1.18 8.13 -15.35
N ASP A 53 0.91 9.42 -15.17
CA ASP A 53 0.34 9.95 -13.93
C ASP A 53 -1.02 9.34 -13.61
N ARG A 54 -1.88 9.14 -14.61
CA ARG A 54 -3.17 8.46 -14.43
C ARG A 54 -2.98 7.01 -14.02
N LEU A 55 -2.03 6.31 -14.63
CA LEU A 55 -1.72 4.92 -14.27
C LEU A 55 -1.20 4.81 -12.84
N LEU A 56 -0.26 5.67 -12.45
CA LEU A 56 0.27 5.74 -11.08
C LEU A 56 -0.84 5.99 -10.06
N LYS A 57 -1.73 6.96 -10.32
CA LYS A 57 -2.90 7.22 -9.46
C LYS A 57 -3.82 6.01 -9.37
N ARG A 58 -4.01 5.27 -10.46
CA ARG A 58 -4.86 4.07 -10.46
C ARG A 58 -4.26 2.93 -9.65
N VAL A 59 -2.95 2.70 -9.79
CA VAL A 59 -2.24 1.67 -9.01
C VAL A 59 -2.25 2.05 -7.52
N ALA A 60 -2.05 3.32 -7.20
CA ALA A 60 -2.13 3.82 -5.83
C ALA A 60 -3.49 3.56 -5.18
N GLN A 61 -4.60 3.84 -5.88
CA GLN A 61 -5.95 3.52 -5.40
C GLN A 61 -6.16 2.03 -5.14
N ILE A 62 -5.61 1.17 -6.00
CA ILE A 62 -5.71 -0.28 -5.82
C ILE A 62 -4.90 -0.71 -4.59
N ALA A 63 -3.67 -0.22 -4.44
CA ALA A 63 -2.80 -0.54 -3.32
C ALA A 63 -3.39 -0.04 -1.98
N GLU A 64 -3.93 1.17 -1.96
CA GLU A 64 -4.61 1.74 -0.78
C GLU A 64 -5.81 0.90 -0.38
N LYS A 65 -6.66 0.51 -1.34
CA LYS A 65 -7.81 -0.38 -1.07
C LYS A 65 -7.38 -1.76 -0.58
N MET A 66 -6.26 -2.30 -1.07
CA MET A 66 -5.72 -3.57 -0.57
C MET A 66 -5.21 -3.44 0.86
N ALA A 67 -4.63 -2.30 1.22
CA ALA A 67 -4.12 -2.02 2.55
C ALA A 67 -5.21 -1.60 3.56
N GLU A 68 -6.41 -1.25 3.09
CA GLU A 68 -7.49 -0.74 3.92
C GLU A 68 -7.81 -1.69 5.08
N GLY A 69 -7.74 -1.16 6.30
CA GLY A 69 -7.97 -1.91 7.54
C GLY A 69 -6.89 -2.93 7.89
N CYS A 70 -5.88 -3.16 7.03
CA CYS A 70 -4.90 -4.23 7.23
C CYS A 70 -3.44 -3.91 6.92
N GLY A 71 -3.11 -2.66 6.63
CA GLY A 71 -1.74 -2.28 6.35
C GLY A 71 -1.58 -0.82 5.94
N VAL A 72 -0.43 -0.55 5.33
CA VAL A 72 -0.09 0.75 4.75
C VAL A 72 0.40 0.54 3.33
N ALA A 73 -0.15 1.30 2.38
CA ALA A 73 0.31 1.36 1.00
C ALA A 73 1.17 2.60 0.78
N ALA A 74 2.29 2.45 0.08
CA ALA A 74 3.21 3.53 -0.21
C ALA A 74 3.74 3.48 -1.64
N ARG A 75 4.14 4.64 -2.17
CA ARG A 75 4.98 4.75 -3.36
C ARG A 75 6.42 4.92 -2.93
N ILE A 76 7.28 4.00 -3.34
CA ILE A 76 8.67 3.89 -2.86
C ILE A 76 9.72 4.14 -3.94
N GLY A 77 9.28 4.35 -5.18
CA GLY A 77 10.10 4.65 -6.35
C GLY A 77 9.31 5.38 -7.43
N LEU A 78 9.85 5.41 -8.66
CA LEU A 78 9.20 6.07 -9.80
C LEU A 78 7.87 5.38 -10.16
N ASP A 79 7.90 4.06 -10.28
CA ASP A 79 6.79 3.19 -10.69
C ASP A 79 6.59 2.02 -9.71
N ILE A 80 7.31 2.07 -8.59
CA ILE A 80 7.32 1.04 -7.56
C ILE A 80 6.44 1.46 -6.37
N PHE A 81 5.51 0.58 -6.03
CA PHE A 81 4.66 0.66 -4.85
C PHE A 81 5.01 -0.47 -3.89
N ALA A 82 4.73 -0.26 -2.62
CA ALA A 82 4.85 -1.29 -1.60
C ALA A 82 3.64 -1.25 -0.66
N ILE A 83 3.23 -2.41 -0.20
CA ILE A 83 2.20 -2.57 0.82
C ILE A 83 2.77 -3.39 1.96
N PHE A 84 2.71 -2.86 3.17
CA PHE A 84 3.02 -3.62 4.37
C PHE A 84 1.73 -4.00 5.08
N PHE A 85 1.44 -5.31 5.11
CA PHE A 85 0.29 -5.88 5.79
C PHE A 85 0.64 -6.28 7.22
N THR A 86 -0.20 -5.91 8.19
CA THR A 86 -0.06 -6.35 9.58
C THR A 86 -0.82 -7.65 9.82
N GLU A 87 -0.25 -8.58 10.59
CA GLU A 87 -0.95 -9.83 10.93
C GLU A 87 -2.16 -9.65 11.85
N GLU A 88 -2.24 -8.54 12.58
CA GLU A 88 -3.30 -8.26 13.55
C GLU A 88 -4.64 -7.94 12.88
N ALA A 89 -4.61 -7.28 11.72
CA ALA A 89 -5.81 -6.93 11.00
C ALA A 89 -6.59 -8.16 10.47
N LYS A 90 -5.87 -9.23 10.11
CA LYS A 90 -6.50 -10.52 9.81
C LYS A 90 -7.12 -11.16 11.04
N ARG A 91 -6.49 -11.03 12.22
CA ARG A 91 -7.05 -11.57 13.47
C ARG A 91 -8.36 -10.89 13.83
N GLU A 92 -8.39 -9.56 13.84
CA GLU A 92 -9.60 -8.80 14.20
C GLU A 92 -10.76 -9.08 13.23
N GLN A 93 -10.50 -9.08 11.91
CA GLN A 93 -11.54 -9.33 10.90
C GLN A 93 -12.11 -10.76 10.98
N VAL A 94 -11.26 -11.77 11.23
CA VAL A 94 -11.71 -13.16 11.48
C VAL A 94 -12.53 -13.26 12.77
N TYR A 95 -12.17 -12.55 13.83
CA TYR A 95 -12.96 -12.53 15.07
C TYR A 95 -14.33 -11.86 14.88
N GLN A 96 -14.40 -10.76 14.12
CA GLN A 96 -15.67 -10.09 13.81
C GLN A 96 -16.57 -10.97 12.93
N ASP A 97 -16.01 -11.63 11.90
CA ASP A 97 -16.76 -12.56 11.04
C ASP A 97 -17.28 -13.78 11.81
N TYR A 98 -16.50 -14.30 12.77
CA TYR A 98 -16.92 -15.36 13.66
C TYR A 98 -18.08 -14.93 14.57
N ASN A 99 -17.98 -13.76 15.22
CA ASN A 99 -19.01 -13.25 16.12
C ASN A 99 -20.32 -12.91 15.39
N ASN A 100 -20.25 -12.46 14.14
CA ASN A 100 -21.42 -12.17 13.33
C ASN A 100 -22.13 -13.44 12.82
N LYS A 101 -21.40 -14.54 12.62
CA LYS A 101 -21.98 -15.86 12.31
C LYS A 101 -22.58 -16.55 13.54
N ALA A 102 -22.05 -16.30 14.74
CA ALA A 102 -22.56 -16.89 15.98
C ALA A 102 -23.83 -16.18 16.54
N ARG A 103 -24.19 -15.02 15.99
CA ARG A 103 -25.37 -14.22 16.38
C ARG A 103 -26.59 -14.41 15.47
N ASN A 104 -26.49 -15.20 14.40
CA ASN A 104 -27.60 -15.64 13.55
C ASN A 104 -27.83 -17.14 13.72
#